data_AF-A0A920M4K5-F1
#
_entry.id   AF-A0A920M4K5-F1
#
_cell.length_a   1.000
_cell.length_b   1.000
_cell.length_c   1.000
_cell.angle_alpha   90.00
_cell.angle_beta   90.00
_cell.angle_gamma   90.00
#
_symmetry.space_group_name_H-M   'P 1'
#
loop_
_entity.id
_entity.type
_entity.pdbx_description
1 polymer ?
#
loop_
_entity_poly.entity_id
_entity_poly.type
_entity_poly.pdbx_seq_one_letter_code
_entity_poly.pdbx_strand_id
1 'polypeptide(L)' 'MWSDSIEYMIDQDVDTFYEIGPGSVLSGMIKRINSDLNVKNIGNYDQVLDYVESRS' A
#
# COMPACT_ATOMS: atom_id res chain seq x y z
N MET A 1 -16.08 3.93 -7.60
CA MET A 1 -15.24 2.74 -7.87
C MET A 1 -14.10 2.72 -6.85
N TRP A 2 -13.36 1.62 -6.70
CA TRP A 2 -12.22 1.56 -5.77
C TRP A 2 -11.14 2.60 -6.10
N SER A 3 -10.95 2.88 -7.40
CA SER A 3 -10.10 3.97 -7.90
C SER A 3 -10.39 5.30 -7.24
N ASP A 4 -11.67 5.68 -7.15
CA ASP A 4 -12.10 6.99 -6.63
C ASP A 4 -11.74 7.16 -5.15
N SER A 5 -11.76 6.06 -4.37
CA SER A 5 -11.30 6.08 -2.98
C SER A 5 -9.78 6.26 -2.87
N ILE A 6 -9.02 5.66 -3.79
CA ILE A 6 -7.56 5.84 -3.85
C ILE A 6 -7.22 7.27 -4.27
N GLU A 7 -7.86 7.79 -5.32
CA GLU A 7 -7.68 9.18 -5.79
C GLU A 7 -8.01 10.18 -4.69
N TYR A 8 -9.12 9.99 -3.96
CA TYR A 8 -9.45 10.82 -2.81
C TYR A 8 -8.34 10.81 -1.74
N MET A 9 -7.76 9.64 -1.41
CA MET A 9 -6.68 9.60 -0.43
C MET A 9 -5.41 10.31 -0.91
N ILE A 10 -5.08 10.18 -2.21
CA ILE A 10 -3.96 10.92 -2.82
C ILE A 10 -4.18 12.43 -2.72
N ASP A 11 -5.41 12.90 -2.99
CA ASP A 11 -5.81 14.31 -2.84
C ASP A 11 -5.78 14.80 -1.39
N GLN A 12 -5.70 13.90 -0.41
CA GLN A 12 -5.52 14.20 1.02
C GLN A 12 -4.05 14.01 1.46
N ASP A 13 -3.10 14.10 0.52
CA ASP A 13 -1.65 13.97 0.75
C ASP A 13 -1.20 12.62 1.33
N VAL A 14 -1.98 11.55 1.13
CA VAL A 14 -1.54 10.19 1.47
C VAL A 14 -0.52 9.71 0.44
N ASP A 15 0.74 9.59 0.86
CA ASP A 15 1.84 9.13 0.00
C ASP A 15 2.16 7.63 0.14
N THR A 16 1.72 6.99 1.24
CA THR A 16 2.11 5.63 1.61
C THR A 16 0.89 4.76 1.89
N PHE A 17 0.80 3.64 1.18
CA PHE A 17 -0.28 2.66 1.28
C PHE A 17 0.25 1.30 1.77
N TYR A 18 -0.48 0.69 2.71
CA TYR A 18 -0.20 -0.64 3.23
C TYR A 18 -1.35 -1.59 2.87
N GLU A 19 -1.10 -2.60 2.04
CA GLU A 19 -2.04 -3.68 1.77
C GLU A 19 -1.84 -4.78 2.82
N ILE A 20 -2.84 -4.98 3.67
CA ILE A 20 -2.82 -5.99 4.72
C ILE A 20 -3.60 -7.22 4.25
N GLY A 21 -2.91 -8.36 4.12
CA GLY A 21 -3.51 -9.61 3.68
C GLY A 21 -2.73 -10.30 2.55
N PRO A 22 -3.08 -11.56 2.24
CA PRO A 22 -2.36 -12.36 1.26
C PRO A 22 -2.53 -11.82 -0.17
N GLY A 23 -1.45 -11.82 -0.95
CA GLY A 23 -1.43 -11.34 -2.32
C GLY A 23 -0.98 -9.88 -2.44
N SER A 24 -1.12 -9.29 -3.62
CA SER A 24 -0.65 -7.93 -3.92
C SER A 24 -1.54 -7.20 -4.93
N VAL A 25 -2.83 -7.55 -4.96
CA VAL A 25 -3.77 -7.09 -5.98
C VAL A 25 -4.03 -5.59 -5.83
N LEU A 26 -4.30 -5.13 -4.61
CA LEU A 26 -4.54 -3.71 -4.37
C LEU A 26 -3.25 -2.90 -4.57
N SER A 27 -2.11 -3.46 -4.18
CA SER A 27 -0.81 -2.83 -4.42
C SER A 27 -0.55 -2.60 -5.90
N GLY A 28 -0.82 -3.61 -6.73
CA GLY A 28 -0.71 -3.51 -8.18
C GLY A 28 -1.71 -2.51 -8.78
N MET A 29 -2.93 -2.46 -8.26
CA MET A 29 -3.94 -1.48 -8.69
C MET A 29 -3.52 -0.05 -8.38
N ILE A 30 -3.05 0.23 -7.15
CA ILE A 30 -2.59 1.55 -6.73
C ILE A 30 -1.40 2.00 -7.59
N LYS A 31 -0.44 1.11 -7.85
CA LYS A 31 0.71 1.42 -8.72
C LYS A 31 0.35 1.70 -10.18
N ARG A 32 -0.79 1.20 -10.68
CA ARG A 32 -1.32 1.54 -12.02
C ARG A 32 -1.98 2.92 -12.04
N ILE A 33 -2.56 3.35 -10.92
CA ILE A 33 -3.14 4.70 -10.76
C ILE A 33 -2.01 5.72 -10.65
N ASN A 34 -1.04 5.48 -9.77
CA ASN A 34 0.12 6.33 -9.59
C ASN A 34 1.35 5.49 -9.17
N SER A 35 2.36 5.47 -10.02
CA SER A 35 3.60 4.70 -9.80
C SER A 35 4.50 5.27 -8.73
N ASP A 36 4.36 6.56 -8.41
CA ASP A 36 5.27 7.30 -7.56
C ASP A 36 4.94 7.13 -6.06
N LEU A 37 3.74 6.62 -5.75
CA LEU A 37 3.30 6.34 -4.38
C LEU A 37 4.11 5.21 -3.74
N ASN A 38 4.32 5.30 -2.44
CA ASN A 38 4.92 4.22 -1.66
C ASN A 38 3.84 3.18 -1.36
N VAL A 39 4.03 1.95 -1.85
CA VAL A 39 3.04 0.88 -1.66
C VAL A 39 3.74 -0.34 -1.10
N LYS A 40 3.27 -0.83 0.05
CA LYS A 40 3.84 -1.97 0.76
C LYS A 40 2.75 -3.01 0.99
N ASN A 41 3.07 -4.28 0.75
CA ASN A 41 2.19 -5.38 1.10
C ASN A 41 2.71 -6.10 2.35
N ILE A 42 1.79 -6.43 3.27
CA ILE A 42 2.03 -7.19 4.49
C ILE A 42 1.05 -8.37 4.46
N GLY A 43 1.49 -9.47 3.87
CA GLY A 43 0.66 -10.67 3.64
C GLY A 43 1.07 -11.90 4.44
N ASN A 44 2.24 -11.89 5.09
CA ASN A 44 2.72 -12.99 5.92
C ASN A 44 3.50 -12.50 7.15
N TYR A 45 3.87 -13.45 8.02
CA TYR A 45 4.57 -13.17 9.26
C TYR A 45 5.93 -12.49 9.05
N ASP A 46 6.72 -12.94 8.08
CA ASP A 46 8.05 -12.38 7.79
C ASP A 46 7.93 -10.90 7.39
N GLN A 47 6.95 -10.54 6.56
CA GLN A 47 6.69 -9.15 6.17
C GLN A 47 6.22 -8.28 7.34
N VAL A 48 5.55 -8.87 8.35
CA VAL A 48 5.21 -8.16 9.59
C VAL A 48 6.47 -7.86 10.39
N LEU A 49 7.40 -8.82 10.51
CA LEU A 49 8.68 -8.62 11.18
C LEU A 49 9.50 -7.53 10.49
N ASP A 50 9.66 -7.61 9.15
CA ASP A 50 10.36 -6.61 8.35
C ASP A 50 9.80 -5.19 8.60
N TYR A 51 8.48 -5.06 8.69
CA TYR A 51 7.82 -3.79 8.97
C TYR A 51 8.17 -3.25 10.36
N VAL A 52 8.14 -4.10 11.39
CA VAL A 52 8.46 -3.71 12.77
C VAL A 52 9.93 -3.32 12.91
N GLU A 53 10.84 -4.07 12.29
CA GLU A 53 12.28 -3.81 12.32
C GLU A 53 12.64 -2.51 11.60
N SER A 54 11.99 -2.20 10.47
CA SER A 54 12.23 -0.95 9.72
C SER A 54 11.87 0.35 10.48
N ARG A 55 11.20 0.23 11.64
CA ARG A 55 10.75 1.34 12.49
C ARG A 55 11.58 1.51 13.76
N SER A 56 12.52 0.60 14.02
CA SER A 56 13.45 0.64 15.15
C SER A 56 14.75 1.33 14.78
#